data_AF-A0A6C0KBU8-F1
#
_entry.id   AF-A0A6C0KBU8-F1
#
_cell.length_a   1.000
_cell.length_b   1.000
_cell.length_c   1.000
_cell.angle_alpha   90.00
_cell.angle_beta   90.00
_cell.angle_gamma   90.00
#
_symmetry.space_group_name_H-M   'P 1'
#
loop_
_entity.id
_entity.type
_entity.pdbx_description
1 polymer ?
#
loop_
_entity_poly.entity_id
_entity_poly.type
_entity_poly.pdbx_seq_one_letter_code
_entity_poly.pdbx_strand_id
1 'polypeptide(L)'
;MENELFTSITNGDIQNSIMLSTKIIFLYETIELLEVVYINVCAYIGSFISLYDISKLTDIYSALKNIIENEKLVIKDVYVIISKMCILCDIYNKHPNAKCGNMSIKVLKDKIAAQFNNNDLKLSHNGVMRFDGILPPHDHENYALATKIVSIIIRTIKSTDDISVDDGDTLVDISNKLRHIIDYILRSKYKFETKFYSSDNDNAWFLWGVFSILYKNDIFSDAFWLYNYEYKKKYRAKRIGILWSLPIISIYSHKCDISKGWNSKETLVIAKIEEISINLYNELRRKIIKENPDKFERKEASSQNADKYDGLKYIISYVPVLGSSGSGAKEATSQMNSKIKEEVRQISY
;
A
#
# COMPACT_ATOMS: atom_id res chain seq x y z
N MET A 1 12.98 -11.91 2.51
CA MET A 1 11.62 -11.71 1.95
C MET A 1 11.22 -10.27 1.67
N GLU A 2 11.18 -9.31 2.63
CA GLU A 2 10.78 -7.90 2.32
C GLU A 2 11.59 -7.32 1.16
N ASN A 3 12.93 -7.35 1.29
CA ASN A 3 13.85 -6.85 0.28
C ASN A 3 13.84 -7.70 -1.00
N GLU A 4 13.60 -9.00 -0.90
CA GLU A 4 13.54 -9.91 -2.06
C GLU A 4 12.31 -9.60 -2.92
N LEU A 5 11.14 -9.45 -2.29
CA LEU A 5 9.91 -9.11 -2.99
C LEU A 5 10.02 -7.71 -3.61
N PHE A 6 10.51 -6.73 -2.84
CA PHE A 6 10.77 -5.39 -3.36
C PHE A 6 11.67 -5.45 -4.61
N THR A 7 12.82 -6.12 -4.51
CA THR A 7 13.79 -6.23 -5.61
C THR A 7 13.20 -6.94 -6.82
N SER A 8 12.45 -8.02 -6.60
CA SER A 8 11.77 -8.77 -7.65
C SER A 8 10.79 -7.90 -8.43
N ILE A 9 9.97 -7.10 -7.71
CA ILE A 9 9.02 -6.20 -8.35
C ILE A 9 9.75 -5.09 -9.10
N THR A 10 10.77 -4.47 -8.49
CA THR A 10 11.53 -3.38 -9.13
C THR A 10 12.34 -3.84 -10.33
N ASN A 11 12.66 -5.12 -10.44
CA ASN A 11 13.30 -5.71 -11.61
C ASN A 11 12.31 -6.08 -12.72
N GLY A 12 10.99 -5.95 -12.48
CA GLY A 12 9.96 -6.34 -13.43
C GLY A 12 9.68 -7.84 -13.50
N ASP A 13 10.18 -8.64 -12.54
CA ASP A 13 9.99 -10.09 -12.53
C ASP A 13 8.62 -10.46 -11.94
N ILE A 14 7.61 -10.54 -12.79
CA ILE A 14 6.23 -10.88 -12.39
C ILE A 14 6.17 -12.27 -11.75
N GLN A 15 6.83 -13.26 -12.34
CA GLN A 15 6.74 -14.65 -11.90
C GLN A 15 7.30 -14.84 -10.50
N ASN A 16 8.51 -14.33 -10.26
CA ASN A 16 9.13 -14.42 -8.94
C ASN A 16 8.40 -13.54 -7.91
N SER A 17 7.87 -12.38 -8.31
CA SER A 17 7.12 -11.50 -7.41
C SER A 17 5.81 -12.14 -6.93
N ILE A 18 5.10 -12.84 -7.83
CA ILE A 18 3.91 -13.62 -7.47
C ILE A 18 4.28 -14.78 -6.53
N MET A 19 5.35 -15.53 -6.84
CA MET A 19 5.83 -16.61 -5.97
C MET A 19 6.14 -16.12 -4.55
N LEU A 20 6.93 -15.06 -4.42
CA LEU A 20 7.32 -14.48 -3.14
C LEU A 20 6.11 -13.94 -2.37
N SER A 21 5.18 -13.26 -3.05
CA SER A 21 3.95 -12.78 -2.42
C SER A 21 3.10 -13.95 -1.92
N THR A 22 2.96 -15.01 -2.72
CA THR A 22 2.25 -16.23 -2.32
C THR A 22 2.88 -16.89 -1.10
N LYS A 23 4.22 -16.94 -1.04
CA LYS A 23 4.94 -17.43 0.14
C LYS A 23 4.60 -16.59 1.36
N ILE A 24 4.60 -15.27 1.27
CA ILE A 24 4.25 -14.38 2.40
C ILE A 24 2.81 -14.63 2.87
N ILE A 25 1.84 -14.69 1.95
CA ILE A 25 0.42 -14.95 2.27
C ILE A 25 0.25 -16.31 2.95
N PHE A 26 0.83 -17.36 2.37
CA PHE A 26 0.51 -18.73 2.75
C PHE A 26 1.38 -19.27 3.90
N LEU A 27 2.65 -18.86 4.02
CA LEU A 27 3.56 -19.38 5.04
C LEU A 27 3.67 -18.49 6.28
N TYR A 28 3.45 -17.19 6.13
CA TYR A 28 3.74 -16.22 7.17
C TYR A 28 2.50 -15.49 7.66
N GLU A 29 1.39 -15.53 6.91
CA GLU A 29 0.11 -14.89 7.26
C GLU A 29 0.27 -13.40 7.62
N THR A 30 1.29 -12.73 7.07
CA THR A 30 1.65 -11.32 7.36
C THR A 30 1.30 -10.45 6.16
N ILE A 31 0.03 -10.09 6.05
CA ILE A 31 -0.47 -9.24 4.97
C ILE A 31 0.16 -7.84 5.07
N GLU A 32 0.37 -7.34 6.28
CA GLU A 32 0.97 -6.02 6.55
C GLU A 32 2.35 -5.88 5.89
N LEU A 33 3.11 -6.99 5.79
CA LEU A 33 4.40 -7.01 5.11
C LEU A 33 4.24 -6.72 3.61
N LEU A 34 3.23 -7.28 2.96
CA LEU A 34 2.96 -7.04 1.53
C LEU A 34 2.58 -5.59 1.30
N GLU A 35 1.68 -5.06 2.12
CA GLU A 35 1.21 -3.67 2.03
C GLU A 35 2.37 -2.70 2.13
N VAL A 36 3.25 -2.89 3.12
CA VAL A 36 4.46 -2.06 3.28
C VAL A 36 5.38 -2.17 2.07
N VAL A 37 5.59 -3.37 1.51
CA VAL A 37 6.42 -3.54 0.31
C VAL A 37 5.80 -2.85 -0.89
N TYR A 38 4.51 -3.02 -1.14
CA TYR A 38 3.79 -2.42 -2.27
C TYR A 38 3.78 -0.90 -2.20
N ILE A 39 3.58 -0.32 -1.01
CA ILE A 39 3.68 1.13 -0.80
C ILE A 39 5.12 1.61 -1.05
N ASN A 40 6.14 0.86 -0.62
CA ASN A 40 7.53 1.21 -0.88
C ASN A 40 7.87 1.13 -2.39
N VAL A 41 7.31 0.17 -3.13
CA VAL A 41 7.44 0.12 -4.60
C VAL A 41 6.74 1.31 -5.26
N CYS A 42 5.56 1.69 -4.79
CA CYS A 42 4.85 2.90 -5.23
C CYS A 42 5.70 4.17 -5.05
N ALA A 43 6.37 4.28 -3.91
CA ALA A 43 7.30 5.37 -3.64
C ALA A 43 8.55 5.31 -4.53
N TYR A 44 9.09 4.11 -4.76
CA TYR A 44 10.20 3.90 -5.69
C TYR A 44 9.85 4.41 -7.08
N ILE A 45 8.71 3.98 -7.65
CA ILE A 45 8.25 4.41 -8.97
C ILE A 45 7.99 5.91 -9.01
N GLY A 46 7.32 6.47 -8.00
CA GLY A 46 7.03 7.90 -7.90
C GLY A 46 8.27 8.80 -7.95
N SER A 47 9.45 8.25 -7.61
CA SER A 47 10.72 8.98 -7.69
C SER A 47 11.23 9.25 -9.10
N PHE A 48 10.79 8.51 -10.12
CA PHE A 48 11.29 8.65 -11.50
C PHE A 48 10.18 8.67 -12.57
N ILE A 49 8.92 8.44 -12.19
CA ILE A 49 7.78 8.41 -13.12
C ILE A 49 7.76 9.66 -14.02
N SER A 50 7.55 9.46 -15.32
CA SER A 50 7.39 10.55 -16.29
C SER A 50 5.93 10.98 -16.37
N LEU A 51 5.69 12.14 -16.98
CA LEU A 51 4.33 12.60 -17.27
C LEU A 51 3.59 11.66 -18.23
N TYR A 52 4.29 10.96 -19.13
CA TYR A 52 3.68 10.05 -20.11
C TYR A 52 3.11 8.78 -19.47
N ASP A 53 3.60 8.34 -18.31
CA ASP A 53 3.15 7.10 -17.64
C ASP A 53 2.41 7.34 -16.32
N ILE A 54 2.22 8.59 -15.90
CA ILE A 54 1.67 8.90 -14.58
C ILE A 54 0.25 8.33 -14.39
N SER A 55 -0.55 8.23 -15.46
CA SER A 55 -1.88 7.61 -15.40
C SER A 55 -1.82 6.16 -14.88
N LYS A 56 -0.79 5.39 -15.27
CA LYS A 56 -0.57 4.02 -14.80
C LYS A 56 -0.28 3.99 -13.30
N LEU A 57 0.53 4.93 -12.81
CA LEU A 57 0.83 5.04 -11.38
C LEU A 57 -0.41 5.45 -10.58
N THR A 58 -1.26 6.32 -11.12
CA THR A 58 -2.50 6.73 -10.45
C THR A 58 -3.50 5.57 -10.30
N ASP A 59 -3.59 4.71 -11.32
CA ASP A 59 -4.38 3.47 -11.25
C ASP A 59 -3.80 2.50 -10.20
N ILE A 60 -2.47 2.37 -10.11
CA ILE A 60 -1.81 1.57 -9.07
C ILE A 60 -2.12 2.10 -7.67
N TYR A 61 -2.08 3.42 -7.43
CA TYR A 61 -2.39 4.00 -6.12
C TYR A 61 -3.82 3.68 -5.68
N SER A 62 -4.78 3.92 -6.57
CA SER A 62 -6.20 3.66 -6.30
C SER A 62 -6.45 2.18 -6.01
N ALA A 63 -5.89 1.29 -6.83
CA ALA A 63 -6.02 -0.16 -6.65
C ALA A 63 -5.35 -0.65 -5.36
N LEU A 64 -4.16 -0.14 -5.02
CA LEU A 64 -3.46 -0.54 -3.80
C LEU A 64 -4.22 -0.11 -2.54
N LYS A 65 -4.73 1.13 -2.51
CA LYS A 65 -5.55 1.59 -1.39
C LYS A 65 -6.77 0.70 -1.20
N ASN A 66 -7.50 0.39 -2.27
CA ASN A 66 -8.66 -0.49 -2.21
C ASN A 66 -8.32 -1.90 -1.69
N ILE A 67 -7.14 -2.43 -2.04
CA ILE A 67 -6.69 -3.74 -1.52
C ILE A 67 -6.44 -3.67 -0.01
N ILE A 68 -5.80 -2.59 0.47
CA ILE A 68 -5.47 -2.44 1.90
C ILE A 68 -6.72 -2.16 2.75
N GLU A 69 -7.66 -1.36 2.23
CA GLU A 69 -8.91 -1.06 2.95
C GLU A 69 -9.90 -2.23 2.95
N ASN A 70 -9.72 -3.21 2.05
CA ASN A 70 -10.58 -4.38 2.00
C ASN A 70 -10.29 -5.35 3.15
N GLU A 71 -11.32 -5.66 3.94
CA GLU A 71 -11.23 -6.62 5.06
C GLU A 71 -10.81 -8.03 4.61
N LYS A 72 -11.01 -8.37 3.32
CA LYS A 72 -10.69 -9.69 2.76
C LYS A 72 -9.61 -9.58 1.70
N LEU A 73 -8.55 -10.36 1.89
CA LEU A 73 -7.50 -10.51 0.89
C LEU A 73 -8.02 -11.28 -0.33
N VAL A 74 -8.04 -10.62 -1.48
CA VAL A 74 -8.40 -11.23 -2.77
C VAL A 74 -7.11 -11.49 -3.55
N ILE A 75 -6.72 -12.77 -3.69
CA ILE A 75 -5.47 -13.19 -4.37
C ILE A 75 -5.36 -12.63 -5.78
N LYS A 76 -6.49 -12.58 -6.50
CA LYS A 76 -6.59 -12.01 -7.84
C LYS A 76 -6.09 -10.56 -7.87
N ASP A 77 -6.56 -9.73 -6.93
CA ASP A 77 -6.21 -8.32 -6.86
C ASP A 77 -4.74 -8.13 -6.49
N VAL A 78 -4.21 -8.98 -5.60
CA VAL A 78 -2.79 -9.02 -5.25
C VAL A 78 -1.92 -9.31 -6.48
N TYR A 79 -2.27 -10.30 -7.29
CA TYR A 79 -1.46 -10.66 -8.46
C TYR A 79 -1.55 -9.61 -9.57
N VAL A 80 -2.74 -9.00 -9.74
CA VAL A 80 -2.93 -7.88 -10.67
C VAL A 80 -2.10 -6.68 -10.26
N ILE A 81 -2.10 -6.27 -8.98
CA ILE A 81 -1.33 -5.11 -8.54
C ILE A 81 0.18 -5.34 -8.67
N ILE A 82 0.68 -6.55 -8.33
CA ILE A 82 2.07 -6.94 -8.57
C ILE A 82 2.42 -6.78 -10.04
N SER A 83 1.57 -7.29 -10.93
CA SER A 83 1.81 -7.25 -12.38
C SER A 83 1.88 -5.81 -12.89
N LYS A 84 0.94 -4.95 -12.47
CA LYS A 84 0.95 -3.51 -12.80
C LYS A 84 2.24 -2.84 -12.34
N MET A 85 2.68 -3.08 -11.10
CA MET A 85 3.94 -2.53 -10.57
C MET A 85 5.18 -3.05 -11.33
N CYS A 86 5.22 -4.35 -11.65
CA CYS A 86 6.32 -4.96 -12.40
C CYS A 86 6.42 -4.39 -13.83
N ILE A 87 5.29 -4.27 -14.53
CA ILE A 87 5.24 -3.68 -15.88
C ILE A 87 5.79 -2.25 -15.84
N LEU A 88 5.34 -1.43 -14.89
CA LEU A 88 5.79 -0.06 -14.80
C LEU A 88 7.28 0.02 -14.45
N CYS A 89 7.79 -0.83 -13.56
CA CYS A 89 9.23 -0.92 -13.30
C CYS A 89 10.03 -1.38 -14.52
N ASP A 90 9.54 -2.36 -15.30
CA ASP A 90 10.20 -2.86 -16.51
C ASP A 90 10.34 -1.75 -17.58
N ILE A 91 9.32 -0.90 -17.75
CA ILE A 91 9.39 0.28 -18.63
C ILE A 91 10.60 1.15 -18.27
N TYR A 92 10.77 1.48 -16.98
CA TYR A 92 11.85 2.36 -16.53
C TYR A 92 13.20 1.65 -16.35
N ASN A 93 13.23 0.32 -16.29
CA ASN A 93 14.47 -0.45 -16.40
C ASN A 93 15.02 -0.40 -17.82
N LYS A 94 14.13 -0.41 -18.83
CA LYS A 94 14.49 -0.30 -20.26
C LYS A 94 14.73 1.14 -20.69
N HIS A 95 13.97 2.09 -20.12
CA HIS A 95 14.05 3.52 -20.41
C HIS A 95 14.19 4.33 -19.12
N PRO A 96 15.41 4.37 -18.53
CA PRO A 96 15.62 5.02 -17.24
C PRO A 96 15.36 6.52 -17.29
N ASN A 97 14.71 7.02 -16.24
CA ASN A 97 14.56 8.44 -15.98
C ASN A 97 15.30 8.83 -14.69
N ALA A 98 15.69 10.09 -14.57
CA ALA A 98 16.42 10.58 -13.41
C ALA A 98 15.56 10.50 -12.14
N LYS A 99 16.10 9.85 -11.11
CA LYS A 99 15.44 9.77 -9.80
C LYS A 99 15.49 11.10 -9.06
N CYS A 100 14.35 11.50 -8.53
CA CYS A 100 14.19 12.61 -7.62
C CYS A 100 14.86 12.32 -6.26
N GLY A 101 15.28 13.36 -5.54
CA GLY A 101 15.96 13.23 -4.25
C GLY A 101 17.47 12.97 -4.30
N ASN A 102 18.03 12.61 -5.46
CA ASN A 102 19.49 12.36 -5.61
C ASN A 102 20.32 13.65 -5.72
N MET A 103 19.73 14.75 -6.17
CA MET A 103 20.43 16.04 -6.26
C MET A 103 20.65 16.64 -4.87
N SER A 104 21.81 17.28 -4.65
CA SER A 104 22.06 18.02 -3.41
C SER A 104 21.10 19.21 -3.27
N ILE A 105 20.80 19.61 -2.03
CA ILE A 105 19.91 20.75 -1.75
C ILE A 105 20.43 22.05 -2.40
N LYS A 106 21.76 22.22 -2.49
CA LYS A 106 22.37 23.39 -3.14
C LYS A 106 22.02 23.43 -4.63
N VAL A 107 22.27 22.34 -5.36
CA VAL A 107 21.95 22.23 -6.79
C VAL A 107 20.46 22.41 -7.03
N LEU A 108 19.62 21.85 -6.15
CA LEU A 108 18.18 22.00 -6.28
C LEU A 108 17.72 23.44 -6.06
N LYS A 109 18.29 24.13 -5.06
CA LYS A 109 18.03 25.55 -4.80
C LYS A 109 18.40 26.41 -6.01
N ASP A 110 19.54 26.13 -6.65
CA ASP A 110 19.98 26.87 -7.83
C ASP A 110 19.03 26.66 -9.02
N LYS A 111 18.55 25.43 -9.24
CA LYS A 111 17.57 25.11 -10.31
C LYS A 111 16.23 25.83 -10.14
N ILE A 112 15.77 26.03 -8.90
CA ILE A 112 14.47 26.67 -8.62
C ILE A 112 14.59 28.16 -8.26
N ALA A 113 15.81 28.71 -8.24
CA ALA A 113 16.09 30.06 -7.76
C ALA A 113 15.26 31.11 -8.51
N ALA A 114 15.10 30.97 -9.82
CA ALA A 114 14.31 31.88 -10.64
C ALA A 114 12.83 31.97 -10.20
N GLN A 115 12.27 30.89 -9.64
CA GLN A 115 10.88 30.88 -9.16
C GLN A 115 10.79 31.50 -7.77
N PHE A 116 11.74 31.19 -6.89
CA PHE A 116 11.78 31.70 -5.53
C PHE A 116 12.28 33.14 -5.41
N ASN A 117 12.99 33.68 -6.41
CA ASN A 117 13.48 35.06 -6.42
C ASN A 117 12.51 36.04 -7.11
N ASN A 118 11.43 35.55 -7.70
CA ASN A 118 10.40 36.43 -8.25
C ASN A 118 9.59 37.05 -7.09
N ASN A 119 9.78 38.34 -6.86
CA ASN A 119 9.15 39.08 -5.75
C ASN A 119 7.71 39.52 -6.02
N ASP A 120 7.27 39.43 -7.29
CA ASP A 120 5.92 39.80 -7.71
C ASP A 120 4.91 38.66 -7.49
N LEU A 121 5.39 37.47 -7.11
CA LEU A 121 4.56 36.32 -6.78
C LEU A 121 3.94 36.46 -5.39
N LYS A 122 2.68 36.89 -5.36
CA LYS A 122 1.84 36.93 -4.15
C LYS A 122 0.47 36.32 -4.43
N LEU A 123 -0.13 35.73 -3.40
CA LEU A 123 -1.52 35.30 -3.45
C LEU A 123 -2.41 36.54 -3.48
N SER A 124 -3.47 36.48 -4.30
CA SER A 124 -4.56 37.45 -4.20
C SER A 124 -5.29 37.29 -2.86
N HIS A 125 -6.10 38.28 -2.48
CA HIS A 125 -6.92 38.22 -1.26
C HIS A 125 -7.79 36.94 -1.23
N ASN A 126 -8.47 36.64 -2.34
CA ASN A 126 -9.25 35.40 -2.48
C ASN A 126 -8.37 34.14 -2.37
N GLY A 127 -7.14 34.20 -2.86
CA GLY A 127 -6.16 33.12 -2.68
C GLY A 127 -5.83 32.91 -1.21
N VAL A 128 -5.51 33.97 -0.46
CA VAL A 128 -5.24 33.89 0.98
C VAL A 128 -6.44 33.30 1.72
N MET A 129 -7.66 33.77 1.44
CA MET A 129 -8.87 33.21 2.05
C MET A 129 -9.08 31.73 1.72
N ARG A 130 -8.86 31.33 0.46
CA ARG A 130 -9.00 29.93 0.03
C ARG A 130 -8.03 29.00 0.74
N PHE A 131 -6.81 29.47 1.03
CA PHE A 131 -5.75 28.69 1.68
C PHE A 131 -5.60 28.98 3.18
N ASP A 132 -6.51 29.72 3.80
CA ASP A 132 -6.40 30.15 5.20
C ASP A 132 -6.27 28.97 6.18
N GLY A 133 -6.88 27.83 5.89
CA GLY A 133 -6.75 26.62 6.71
C GLY A 133 -5.36 25.97 6.70
N ILE A 134 -4.56 26.22 5.67
CA ILE A 134 -3.23 25.61 5.48
C ILE A 134 -2.09 26.59 5.70
N LEU A 135 -2.36 27.89 5.62
CA LEU A 135 -1.36 28.93 5.82
C LEU A 135 -1.08 29.04 7.33
N PRO A 136 0.19 29.26 7.73
CA PRO A 136 0.51 29.60 9.09
C PRO A 136 -0.22 30.85 9.58
N PRO A 137 -0.27 31.11 10.89
CA PRO A 137 -0.67 32.40 11.43
C PRO A 137 0.11 33.57 10.79
N HIS A 138 -0.52 34.75 10.66
CA HIS A 138 0.08 35.91 9.97
C HIS A 138 1.38 36.41 10.61
N ASP A 139 1.55 36.19 11.90
CA ASP A 139 2.71 36.53 12.72
C ASP A 139 3.82 35.47 12.70
N HIS A 140 3.56 34.30 12.10
CA HIS A 140 4.55 33.23 11.99
C HIS A 140 5.65 33.59 10.97
N GLU A 141 6.92 33.31 11.31
CA GLU A 141 8.10 33.65 10.49
C GLU A 141 8.03 33.17 9.04
N ASN A 142 7.42 31.99 8.83
CA ASN A 142 7.28 31.36 7.52
C ASN A 142 5.99 31.74 6.77
N TYR A 143 5.15 32.66 7.26
CA TYR A 143 3.89 33.04 6.59
C TYR A 143 4.11 33.58 5.18
N ALA A 144 5.03 34.55 5.02
CA ALA A 144 5.36 35.13 3.73
C ALA A 144 5.96 34.08 2.76
N LEU A 145 6.73 33.13 3.29
CA LEU A 145 7.27 32.02 2.52
C LEU A 145 6.17 31.05 2.08
N ALA A 146 5.25 30.69 2.97
CA ALA A 146 4.13 29.80 2.67
C ALA A 146 3.25 30.36 1.54
N THR A 147 2.83 31.62 1.65
CA THR A 147 2.06 32.31 0.61
C THR A 147 2.79 32.36 -0.73
N LYS A 148 4.12 32.60 -0.70
CA LYS A 148 4.97 32.56 -1.90
C LYS A 148 5.02 31.17 -2.53
N ILE A 149 5.20 30.11 -1.74
CA ILE A 149 5.23 28.72 -2.21
C ILE A 149 3.92 28.35 -2.88
N VAL A 150 2.78 28.64 -2.26
CA VAL A 150 1.45 28.37 -2.86
C VAL A 150 1.31 29.12 -4.19
N SER A 151 1.74 30.38 -4.26
CA SER A 151 1.73 31.18 -5.49
C SER A 151 2.58 30.57 -6.60
N ILE A 152 3.79 30.09 -6.25
CA ILE A 152 4.70 29.41 -7.19
C ILE A 152 4.06 28.14 -7.74
N ILE A 153 3.48 27.30 -6.88
CA ILE A 153 2.82 26.05 -7.28
C ILE A 153 1.68 26.35 -8.25
N ILE A 154 0.77 27.26 -7.88
CA ILE A 154 -0.38 27.64 -8.72
C ILE A 154 0.07 28.19 -10.07
N ARG A 155 1.03 29.11 -10.08
CA ARG A 155 1.52 29.71 -11.34
C ARG A 155 2.18 28.67 -12.23
N THR A 156 2.96 27.76 -11.65
CA THR A 156 3.64 26.71 -12.42
C THR A 156 2.62 25.76 -13.06
N ILE A 157 1.58 25.37 -12.32
CA ILE A 157 0.48 24.56 -12.86
C ILE A 157 -0.25 25.34 -13.96
N LYS A 158 -0.71 26.56 -13.69
CA LYS A 158 -1.44 27.38 -14.66
C LYS A 158 -0.65 27.70 -15.93
N SER A 159 0.68 27.69 -15.87
CA SER A 159 1.51 27.90 -17.05
C SER A 159 1.36 26.80 -18.11
N THR A 160 0.74 25.67 -17.78
CA THR A 160 0.42 24.62 -18.75
C THR A 160 -0.92 24.80 -19.43
N ASP A 161 -1.84 25.63 -18.92
CA ASP A 161 -3.23 25.69 -19.39
C ASP A 161 -3.30 25.98 -20.91
N ASP A 162 -2.46 26.89 -21.42
CA ASP A 162 -2.41 27.28 -22.83
C ASP A 162 -1.48 26.42 -23.72
N ILE A 163 -0.82 25.39 -23.16
CA ILE A 163 0.12 24.52 -23.88
C ILE A 163 -0.61 23.32 -24.48
N SER A 164 -0.39 23.02 -25.76
CA SER A 164 -0.98 21.83 -26.39
C SER A 164 -0.41 20.54 -25.78
N VAL A 165 -1.21 19.49 -25.74
CA VAL A 165 -0.78 18.14 -25.34
C VAL A 165 0.29 17.59 -26.30
N ASP A 166 0.28 18.05 -27.56
CA ASP A 166 1.30 17.67 -28.56
C ASP A 166 2.69 18.23 -28.23
N ASP A 167 2.77 19.32 -27.45
CA ASP A 167 4.01 19.86 -26.92
C ASP A 167 4.37 19.18 -25.59
N GLY A 168 4.51 17.85 -25.67
CA GLY A 168 4.70 16.99 -24.51
C GLY A 168 6.01 17.26 -23.78
N ASP A 169 7.07 17.63 -24.49
CA ASP A 169 8.38 17.93 -23.89
C ASP A 169 8.32 19.16 -22.97
N THR A 170 7.64 20.23 -23.39
CA THR A 170 7.45 21.41 -22.56
C THR A 170 6.62 21.09 -21.31
N LEU A 171 5.57 20.26 -21.46
CA LEU A 171 4.77 19.81 -20.32
C LEU A 171 5.58 18.94 -19.34
N VAL A 172 6.44 18.06 -19.85
CA VAL A 172 7.37 17.25 -19.06
C VAL A 172 8.34 18.15 -18.29
N ASP A 173 8.92 19.16 -18.94
CA ASP A 173 9.85 20.10 -18.29
C ASP A 173 9.18 20.90 -17.17
N ILE A 174 7.96 21.40 -17.40
CA ILE A 174 7.18 22.11 -16.37
C ILE A 174 6.86 21.17 -15.20
N SER A 175 6.46 19.93 -15.49
CA SER A 175 6.15 18.93 -14.45
C SER A 175 7.37 18.58 -13.59
N ASN A 176 8.55 18.41 -14.20
CA ASN A 176 9.80 18.15 -13.49
C ASN A 176 10.28 19.37 -12.69
N LYS A 177 10.06 20.57 -13.21
CA LYS A 177 10.32 21.81 -12.48
C LYS A 177 9.45 21.94 -11.23
N LEU A 178 8.16 21.62 -11.33
CA LEU A 178 7.28 21.58 -10.17
C LEU A 178 7.71 20.48 -9.18
N ARG A 179 8.13 19.32 -9.68
CA ARG A 179 8.72 18.25 -8.87
C ARG A 179 9.95 18.72 -8.10
N HIS A 180 10.84 19.48 -8.72
CA HIS A 180 12.01 20.06 -8.07
C HIS A 180 11.65 21.07 -6.97
N ILE A 181 10.61 21.88 -7.19
CA ILE A 181 10.09 22.80 -6.16
C ILE A 181 9.58 22.01 -4.94
N ILE A 182 8.78 20.97 -5.16
CA ILE A 182 8.24 20.13 -4.09
C ILE A 182 9.36 19.38 -3.36
N ASP A 183 10.32 18.80 -4.09
CA ASP A 183 11.46 18.11 -3.50
C ASP A 183 12.31 19.04 -2.62
N TYR A 184 12.45 20.31 -3.01
CA TYR A 184 13.18 21.30 -2.22
C TYR A 184 12.46 21.61 -0.91
N ILE A 185 11.14 21.82 -0.98
CA ILE A 185 10.32 22.11 0.19
C ILE A 185 10.38 20.92 1.17
N LEU A 186 10.20 19.69 0.69
CA LEU A 186 10.23 18.48 1.51
C LEU A 186 11.58 18.27 2.23
N ARG A 187 12.70 18.68 1.63
CA ARG A 187 14.05 18.53 2.19
C ARG A 187 14.56 19.77 2.94
N SER A 188 13.82 20.87 2.90
CA SER A 188 14.14 22.09 3.62
C SER A 188 13.90 21.94 5.12
N LYS A 189 14.46 22.86 5.91
CA LYS A 189 14.20 22.98 7.35
C LYS A 189 12.99 23.87 7.67
N TYR A 190 12.22 24.27 6.65
CA TYR A 190 11.01 25.07 6.87
C TYR A 190 10.04 24.30 7.75
N LYS A 191 9.28 25.06 8.54
CA LYS A 191 8.22 24.56 9.41
C LYS A 191 6.97 25.38 9.14
N PHE A 192 5.92 24.71 8.72
CA PHE A 192 4.62 25.33 8.46
C PHE A 192 3.63 24.77 9.46
N GLU A 193 3.19 25.61 10.39
CA GLU A 193 2.06 25.29 11.24
C GLU A 193 0.78 25.39 10.41
N THR A 194 -0.01 24.32 10.38
CA THR A 194 -1.30 24.30 9.67
C THR A 194 -2.43 24.31 10.69
N LYS A 195 -3.58 24.95 10.37
CA LYS A 195 -4.69 25.04 11.33
C LYS A 195 -5.36 23.70 11.62
N PHE A 196 -5.29 22.76 10.66
CA PHE A 196 -5.87 21.41 10.80
C PHE A 196 -4.91 20.40 11.45
N TYR A 197 -3.63 20.75 11.61
CA TYR A 197 -2.63 19.88 12.22
C TYR A 197 -1.53 20.70 12.93
N SER A 198 -1.92 21.40 14.00
CA SER A 198 -1.06 22.35 14.73
C SER A 198 0.07 21.68 15.54
N SER A 199 0.03 20.36 15.71
CA SER A 199 1.00 19.60 16.49
C SER A 199 2.17 19.04 15.66
N ASP A 200 2.09 19.05 14.33
CA ASP A 200 3.13 18.53 13.43
C ASP A 200 3.40 19.52 12.29
N ASN A 201 4.53 20.22 12.38
CA ASN A 201 4.93 21.25 11.40
C ASN A 201 5.65 20.64 10.18
N ASP A 202 5.29 19.41 9.78
CA ASP A 202 5.88 18.69 8.66
C ASP A 202 5.49 19.33 7.32
N ASN A 203 6.48 19.54 6.46
CA ASN A 203 6.30 20.07 5.11
C ASN A 203 5.37 19.18 4.26
N ALA A 204 5.28 17.87 4.55
CA ALA A 204 4.36 16.98 3.89
C ALA A 204 2.88 17.36 4.11
N TRP A 205 2.50 17.76 5.33
CA TRP A 205 1.12 18.18 5.66
C TRP A 205 0.75 19.49 4.99
N PHE A 206 1.67 20.45 4.96
CA PHE A 206 1.49 21.69 4.23
C PHE A 206 1.24 21.43 2.74
N LEU A 207 2.07 20.60 2.10
CA LEU A 207 1.91 20.26 0.69
C LEU A 207 0.62 19.49 0.40
N TRP A 208 0.21 18.59 1.32
CA TRP A 208 -1.11 17.93 1.23
C TRP A 208 -2.24 18.95 1.20
N GLY A 209 -2.25 19.88 2.15
CA GLY A 209 -3.25 20.93 2.22
C GLY A 209 -3.31 21.77 0.94
N VAL A 210 -2.16 22.06 0.33
CA VAL A 210 -2.12 22.77 -0.96
C VAL A 210 -2.82 21.97 -2.05
N PHE A 211 -2.44 20.70 -2.24
CA PHE A 211 -3.01 19.87 -3.30
C PHE A 211 -4.48 19.52 -3.05
N SER A 212 -4.91 19.29 -1.81
CA SER A 212 -6.31 18.98 -1.48
C SER A 212 -7.25 20.18 -1.70
N ILE A 213 -6.75 21.40 -1.49
CA ILE A 213 -7.53 22.61 -1.81
C ILE A 213 -7.57 22.85 -3.32
N LEU A 214 -6.49 22.56 -4.04
CA LEU A 214 -6.42 22.73 -5.50
C LEU A 214 -7.27 21.70 -6.24
N TYR A 215 -7.26 20.45 -5.78
CA TYR A 215 -7.88 19.32 -6.45
C TYR A 215 -8.85 18.60 -5.53
N LYS A 216 -10.06 18.38 -6.03
CA LYS A 216 -11.05 17.50 -5.39
C LYS A 216 -10.95 16.04 -5.87
N ASN A 217 -9.93 15.71 -6.65
CA ASN A 217 -9.75 14.38 -7.22
C ASN A 217 -9.23 13.42 -6.13
N ASP A 218 -9.88 12.27 -6.00
CA ASP A 218 -9.57 11.23 -5.02
C ASP A 218 -8.12 10.77 -5.08
N ILE A 219 -7.47 10.84 -6.25
CA ILE A 219 -6.09 10.39 -6.41
C ILE A 219 -5.09 11.11 -5.50
N PHE A 220 -5.29 12.40 -5.23
CA PHE A 220 -4.41 13.13 -4.31
C PHE A 220 -4.61 12.61 -2.88
N SER A 221 -5.86 12.40 -2.48
CA SER A 221 -6.20 11.80 -1.19
C SER A 221 -5.62 10.39 -1.05
N ASP A 222 -5.71 9.56 -2.09
CA ASP A 222 -5.19 8.20 -2.11
C ASP A 222 -3.66 8.17 -1.97
N ALA A 223 -2.95 9.03 -2.73
CA ALA A 223 -1.51 9.15 -2.62
C ALA A 223 -1.06 9.57 -1.21
N PHE A 224 -1.74 10.54 -0.60
CA PHE A 224 -1.42 10.96 0.77
C PHE A 224 -1.80 9.92 1.82
N TRP A 225 -2.89 9.18 1.60
CA TRP A 225 -3.27 8.07 2.45
C TRP A 225 -2.20 6.97 2.45
N LEU A 226 -1.71 6.56 1.27
CA LEU A 226 -0.64 5.58 1.12
C LEU A 226 0.68 6.05 1.76
N TYR A 227 1.01 7.34 1.61
CA TYR A 227 2.16 7.94 2.28
C TYR A 227 2.07 7.79 3.80
N ASN A 228 0.87 8.03 4.38
CA ASN A 228 0.63 8.05 5.82
C ASN A 228 0.27 6.70 6.45
N TYR A 229 0.02 5.65 5.67
CA TYR A 229 -0.36 4.32 6.16
C TYR A 229 0.57 3.82 7.28
N GLU A 230 0.05 3.40 8.44
CA GLU A 230 0.88 3.08 9.62
C GLU A 230 1.92 4.16 9.99
N TYR A 231 1.46 5.35 10.35
CA TYR A 231 2.27 6.56 10.55
C TYR A 231 3.51 6.39 11.48
N LYS A 232 4.66 6.04 10.90
CA LYS A 232 5.98 5.91 11.59
C LYS A 232 7.07 6.65 10.81
N LYS A 233 7.96 7.35 11.52
CA LYS A 233 9.05 8.17 10.92
C LYS A 233 9.93 7.39 9.94
N LYS A 234 10.24 6.11 10.25
CA LYS A 234 11.02 5.21 9.38
C LYS A 234 10.34 4.97 8.03
N TYR A 235 9.01 4.85 8.00
CA TYR A 235 8.25 4.62 6.78
C TYR A 235 8.11 5.89 5.94
N ARG A 236 7.88 7.04 6.57
CA ARG A 236 7.82 8.34 5.86
C ARG A 236 9.04 8.60 4.98
N ALA A 237 10.24 8.36 5.51
CA ALA A 237 11.47 8.55 4.75
C ALA A 237 11.57 7.65 3.51
N LYS A 238 11.10 6.39 3.60
CA LYS A 238 11.05 5.46 2.46
C LYS A 238 9.96 5.81 1.45
N ARG A 239 8.91 6.51 1.88
CA ARG A 239 7.70 6.77 1.07
C ARG A 239 7.65 8.15 0.42
N ILE A 240 8.69 8.97 0.60
CA ILE A 240 8.76 10.34 0.07
C ILE A 240 8.54 10.42 -1.44
N GLY A 241 8.89 9.36 -2.18
CA GLY A 241 8.68 9.31 -3.63
C GLY A 241 7.21 9.33 -4.06
N ILE A 242 6.27 8.98 -3.18
CA ILE A 242 4.84 9.21 -3.43
C ILE A 242 4.56 10.71 -3.55
N LEU A 243 5.14 11.53 -2.66
CA LEU A 243 4.97 12.98 -2.70
C LEU A 243 5.64 13.62 -3.93
N TRP A 244 6.74 13.04 -4.42
CA TRP A 244 7.40 13.48 -5.66
C TRP A 244 6.58 13.19 -6.93
N SER A 245 5.55 12.34 -6.85
CA SER A 245 4.64 12.08 -7.96
C SER A 245 3.51 13.12 -8.07
N LEU A 246 3.10 13.76 -6.97
CA LEU A 246 1.97 14.71 -6.93
C LEU A 246 2.11 15.87 -7.93
N PRO A 247 3.30 16.47 -8.13
CA PRO A 247 3.54 17.45 -9.17
C PRO A 247 3.16 16.96 -10.56
N ILE A 248 3.50 15.71 -10.88
CA ILE A 248 3.21 15.13 -12.19
C ILE A 248 1.72 14.84 -12.31
N ILE A 249 1.09 14.33 -11.25
CA ILE A 249 -0.36 14.12 -11.18
C ILE A 249 -1.10 15.45 -11.39
N SER A 250 -0.59 16.55 -10.84
CA SER A 250 -1.19 17.89 -11.01
C SER A 250 -1.16 18.38 -12.45
N ILE A 251 -0.05 18.19 -13.18
CA ILE A 251 0.02 18.53 -14.60
C ILE A 251 -0.86 17.60 -15.43
N TYR A 252 -0.85 16.30 -15.14
CA TYR A 252 -1.73 15.32 -15.79
C TYR A 252 -3.22 15.63 -15.60
N SER A 253 -3.61 16.13 -14.42
CA SER A 253 -5.00 16.52 -14.15
C SER A 253 -5.48 17.68 -15.04
N HIS A 254 -4.56 18.51 -15.55
CA HIS A 254 -4.86 19.58 -16.51
C HIS A 254 -4.71 19.14 -17.98
N LYS A 255 -3.96 18.07 -18.24
CA LYS A 255 -3.57 17.58 -19.57
C LYS A 255 -3.69 16.07 -19.66
N CYS A 256 -4.88 15.53 -19.38
CA CYS A 256 -5.10 14.09 -19.24
C CYS A 256 -4.66 13.29 -20.47
N ASP A 257 -4.83 13.84 -21.67
CA ASP A 257 -4.55 13.14 -22.92
C ASP A 257 -3.05 12.87 -23.16
N ILE A 258 -2.15 13.51 -22.39
CA ILE A 258 -0.71 13.30 -22.53
C ILE A 258 -0.27 11.91 -22.08
N SER A 259 -0.94 11.34 -21.08
CA SER A 259 -0.60 10.04 -20.51
C SER A 259 -1.64 9.02 -20.96
N LYS A 260 -1.25 8.21 -21.93
CA LYS A 260 -2.03 7.04 -22.31
C LYS A 260 -1.86 6.01 -21.20
N GLY A 261 -2.98 5.49 -20.69
CA GLY A 261 -3.03 4.46 -19.66
C GLY A 261 -2.33 3.16 -20.09
N TRP A 262 -2.86 2.03 -19.65
CA TRP A 262 -2.33 0.74 -20.06
C TRP A 262 -2.50 0.53 -21.57
N ASN A 263 -1.41 0.23 -22.28
CA ASN A 263 -1.50 -0.08 -23.69
C ASN A 263 -2.07 -1.50 -23.90
N SER A 264 -2.37 -1.87 -25.16
CA SER A 264 -3.00 -3.15 -25.47
C SER A 264 -2.17 -4.37 -25.03
N LYS A 265 -0.84 -4.30 -25.12
CA LYS A 265 0.04 -5.40 -24.70
C LYS A 265 0.06 -5.53 -23.18
N GLU A 266 0.19 -4.42 -22.47
CA GLU A 266 0.15 -4.37 -21.01
C GLU A 266 -1.19 -4.86 -20.47
N THR A 267 -2.29 -4.42 -21.09
CA THR A 267 -3.66 -4.84 -20.73
C THR A 267 -3.84 -6.34 -20.94
N LEU A 268 -3.31 -6.91 -22.02
CA LEU A 268 -3.36 -8.35 -22.27
C LEU A 268 -2.61 -9.14 -21.19
N VAL A 269 -1.43 -8.67 -20.77
CA VAL A 269 -0.67 -9.32 -19.68
C VAL A 269 -1.44 -9.26 -18.37
N ILE A 270 -1.98 -8.09 -18.01
CA ILE A 270 -2.79 -7.90 -16.79
C ILE A 270 -4.00 -8.82 -16.80
N ALA A 271 -4.77 -8.84 -17.90
CA ALA A 271 -5.94 -9.68 -18.06
C ALA A 271 -5.58 -11.18 -18.00
N LYS A 272 -4.42 -11.57 -18.55
CA LYS A 272 -3.99 -12.97 -18.49
C LYS A 272 -3.66 -13.41 -17.07
N ILE A 273 -2.94 -12.57 -16.31
CA ILE A 273 -2.65 -12.85 -14.89
C ILE A 273 -3.95 -12.93 -14.09
N GLU A 274 -4.87 -12.02 -14.37
CA GLU A 274 -6.19 -11.99 -13.75
C GLU A 274 -6.95 -13.32 -13.96
N GLU A 275 -7.01 -13.81 -15.20
CA GLU A 275 -7.65 -15.07 -15.61
C GLU A 275 -7.04 -16.29 -14.90
N ILE A 276 -5.71 -16.39 -14.83
CA ILE A 276 -5.02 -17.58 -14.32
C ILE A 276 -4.76 -17.54 -12.80
N SER A 277 -5.04 -16.42 -12.14
CA SER A 277 -4.62 -16.12 -10.76
C SER A 277 -4.94 -17.22 -9.75
N ILE A 278 -6.15 -17.76 -9.77
CA ILE A 278 -6.60 -18.81 -8.83
C ILE A 278 -5.91 -20.15 -9.09
N ASN A 279 -5.78 -20.53 -10.37
CA ASN A 279 -5.07 -21.75 -10.75
C ASN A 279 -3.60 -21.67 -10.35
N LEU A 280 -2.97 -20.53 -10.65
CA LEU A 280 -1.59 -20.25 -10.29
C LEU A 280 -1.39 -20.30 -8.78
N TYR A 281 -2.27 -19.69 -7.99
CA TYR A 281 -2.20 -19.77 -6.53
C TYR A 281 -2.25 -21.22 -6.02
N ASN A 282 -3.16 -22.05 -6.55
CA ASN A 282 -3.27 -23.45 -6.14
C ASN A 282 -2.03 -24.26 -6.48
N GLU A 283 -1.43 -24.04 -7.66
CA GLU A 283 -0.17 -24.69 -8.04
C GLU A 283 0.99 -24.26 -7.15
N LEU A 284 1.14 -22.95 -6.92
CA LEU A 284 2.18 -22.39 -6.07
C LEU A 284 2.03 -22.89 -4.63
N ARG A 285 0.82 -22.92 -4.11
CA ARG A 285 0.52 -23.48 -2.79
C ARG A 285 0.98 -24.93 -2.66
N ARG A 286 0.67 -25.79 -3.64
CA ARG A 286 1.12 -27.20 -3.64
C ARG A 286 2.65 -27.29 -3.69
N LYS A 287 3.31 -26.44 -4.48
CA LYS A 287 4.77 -26.39 -4.57
C LYS A 287 5.40 -25.95 -3.26
N ILE A 288 4.86 -24.92 -2.62
CA ILE A 288 5.33 -24.40 -1.33
C ILE A 288 5.22 -25.46 -0.23
N ILE A 289 4.11 -26.22 -0.19
CA ILE A 289 3.93 -27.32 0.77
C ILE A 289 5.01 -28.38 0.56
N LYS A 290 5.27 -28.79 -0.68
CA LYS A 290 6.32 -29.76 -1.01
C LYS A 290 7.73 -29.27 -0.64
N GLU A 291 8.01 -27.98 -0.79
CA GLU A 291 9.31 -27.38 -0.45
C GLU A 291 9.50 -27.15 1.06
N ASN A 292 8.43 -27.19 1.86
CA ASN A 292 8.47 -26.92 3.30
C ASN A 292 7.71 -27.99 4.11
N PRO A 293 8.04 -29.29 3.96
CA PRO A 293 7.32 -30.36 4.65
C PRO A 293 7.30 -30.15 6.15
N ASP A 294 8.42 -29.75 6.76
CA ASP A 294 8.58 -29.54 8.21
C ASP A 294 7.63 -28.51 8.84
N LYS A 295 7.10 -27.57 8.05
CA LYS A 295 6.12 -26.56 8.52
C LYS A 295 4.67 -27.04 8.44
N PHE A 296 4.41 -28.08 7.65
CA PHE A 296 3.06 -28.57 7.34
C PHE A 296 2.84 -30.04 7.75
N GLU A 297 3.90 -30.79 8.02
CA GLU A 297 3.86 -31.98 8.85
C GLU A 297 3.43 -31.53 10.25
N ARG A 298 2.16 -31.77 10.57
CA ARG A 298 1.56 -31.56 11.90
C ARG A 298 2.55 -32.07 12.95
N LYS A 299 2.81 -31.39 14.07
CA LYS A 299 2.04 -31.47 15.34
C LYS A 299 1.20 -32.76 15.58
N GLU A 300 1.42 -33.85 14.85
CA GLU A 300 0.86 -35.19 15.11
C GLU A 300 1.81 -36.04 15.97
N ALA A 301 3.10 -35.67 16.06
CA ALA A 301 4.06 -36.36 16.91
C ALA A 301 3.98 -35.94 18.40
N SER A 302 3.31 -34.84 18.76
CA SER A 302 3.21 -34.38 20.16
C SER A 302 1.83 -34.61 20.80
N SER A 303 0.83 -35.11 20.07
CA SER A 303 -0.49 -35.43 20.62
C SER A 303 -0.66 -36.89 21.06
N GLN A 304 0.37 -37.74 20.94
CA GLN A 304 0.27 -39.13 21.43
C GLN A 304 0.33 -39.27 22.96
N ASN A 305 0.54 -38.19 23.72
CA ASN A 305 0.61 -38.26 25.19
C ASN A 305 -0.29 -37.28 25.96
N ALA A 306 -1.18 -36.51 25.31
CA ALA A 306 -1.98 -35.48 25.99
C ALA A 306 -3.47 -35.81 26.17
N ASP A 307 -4.03 -36.80 25.46
CA ASP A 307 -5.49 -37.01 25.41
C ASP A 307 -5.94 -38.30 26.12
N LYS A 308 -5.34 -38.63 27.28
CA LYS A 308 -5.75 -39.81 28.06
C LYS A 308 -6.97 -39.58 28.97
N TYR A 309 -7.51 -38.35 29.06
CA TYR A 309 -8.61 -38.02 29.98
C TYR A 309 -9.58 -36.94 29.49
N ASP A 310 -9.86 -36.82 28.18
CA ASP A 310 -11.01 -36.01 27.74
C ASP A 310 -12.28 -36.87 27.63
N GLY A 311 -13.02 -36.95 28.74
CA GLY A 311 -14.27 -37.69 28.84
C GLY A 311 -15.37 -37.21 27.89
N LEU A 312 -15.32 -35.96 27.42
CA LEU A 312 -16.29 -35.42 26.45
C LEU A 312 -16.11 -36.03 25.07
N LYS A 313 -14.86 -36.20 24.62
CA LYS A 313 -14.54 -36.86 23.33
C LYS A 313 -14.99 -38.32 23.30
N TYR A 314 -14.86 -39.02 24.43
CA TYR A 314 -15.33 -40.41 24.56
C TYR A 314 -16.85 -40.50 24.46
N ILE A 315 -17.59 -39.62 25.13
CA ILE A 315 -19.05 -39.59 25.08
C ILE A 315 -19.56 -39.23 23.67
N ILE A 316 -18.91 -38.27 23.00
CA ILE A 316 -19.32 -37.83 21.65
C ILE A 316 -19.06 -38.91 20.60
N SER A 317 -18.04 -39.75 20.78
CA SER A 317 -17.70 -40.85 19.86
C SER A 317 -18.38 -42.18 20.21
N TYR A 318 -19.13 -42.24 21.31
CA TYR A 318 -19.79 -43.46 21.75
C TYR A 318 -21.06 -43.73 20.92
N VAL A 319 -20.99 -44.72 20.02
CA VAL A 319 -22.15 -45.25 19.32
C VAL A 319 -22.61 -46.51 20.06
N PRO A 320 -23.83 -46.54 20.66
CA PRO A 320 -24.30 -47.70 21.39
C PRO A 320 -24.67 -48.82 20.41
N VAL A 321 -24.10 -50.00 20.61
CA VAL A 321 -24.48 -51.21 19.86
C VAL A 321 -25.78 -51.76 20.46
N LEU A 322 -26.90 -51.55 19.77
CA LEU A 322 -28.16 -52.25 20.07
C LEU A 322 -28.06 -53.68 19.51
N GLY A 323 -27.71 -54.64 20.37
CA GLY A 323 -27.68 -56.06 20.00
C GLY A 323 -29.08 -56.66 19.93
N SER A 324 -29.49 -57.11 18.75
CA SER A 324 -30.56 -58.11 18.60
C SER A 324 -29.99 -59.52 18.61
N SER A 325 -30.57 -60.41 19.43
CA SER A 325 -30.18 -61.79 19.78
C SER A 325 -28.97 -61.89 20.74
N GLY A 326 -28.99 -62.64 21.84
CA GLY A 326 -29.87 -63.69 22.33
C GLY A 326 -28.98 -64.57 23.22
N SER A 327 -29.43 -64.88 24.44
CA SER A 327 -28.77 -65.69 25.48
C SER A 327 -27.42 -65.19 26.05
N GLY A 328 -27.49 -64.55 27.22
CA GLY A 328 -26.34 -64.23 28.08
C GLY A 328 -26.63 -63.11 29.10
N ALA A 329 -27.64 -62.27 28.82
CA ALA A 329 -27.93 -61.04 29.56
C ALA A 329 -28.72 -61.20 30.88
N LYS A 330 -28.55 -62.31 31.63
CA LYS A 330 -29.22 -62.48 32.94
C LYS A 330 -28.30 -62.60 34.15
N GLU A 331 -26.99 -62.75 33.99
CA GLU A 331 -26.09 -62.87 35.15
C GLU A 331 -25.29 -61.59 35.46
N ALA A 332 -24.97 -60.76 34.46
CA ALA A 332 -24.16 -59.54 34.68
C ALA A 332 -24.96 -58.36 35.27
N THR A 333 -26.27 -58.25 34.98
CA THR A 333 -27.11 -57.12 35.39
C THR A 333 -27.59 -57.22 36.84
N SER A 334 -27.48 -58.40 37.46
CA SER A 334 -27.82 -58.63 38.87
C SER A 334 -26.72 -58.12 39.81
N GLN A 335 -25.44 -58.31 39.46
CA GLN A 335 -24.29 -57.93 40.29
C GLN A 335 -23.94 -56.43 40.22
N MET A 336 -24.31 -55.74 39.14
CA MET A 336 -24.03 -54.31 38.97
C MET A 336 -25.07 -53.43 39.71
N ASN A 337 -26.34 -53.88 39.76
CA ASN A 337 -27.41 -53.19 40.48
C ASN A 337 -27.35 -53.35 42.01
N SER A 338 -26.68 -54.40 42.53
CA SER A 338 -26.43 -54.54 43.97
C SER A 338 -25.33 -53.60 44.46
N LYS A 339 -24.26 -53.40 43.67
CA LYS A 339 -23.17 -52.46 44.00
C LYS A 339 -23.61 -50.99 43.98
N ILE A 340 -24.42 -50.59 43.00
CA ILE A 340 -24.92 -49.20 42.90
C ILE A 340 -25.90 -48.87 44.05
N LYS A 341 -26.64 -49.85 44.58
CA LYS A 341 -27.51 -49.65 45.76
C LYS A 341 -26.76 -49.57 47.10
N GLU A 342 -25.53 -50.08 47.19
CA GLU A 342 -24.67 -49.94 48.38
C GLU A 342 -23.93 -48.61 48.42
N GLU A 343 -23.47 -48.09 47.27
CA GLU A 343 -22.75 -46.81 47.22
C GLU A 343 -23.67 -45.58 47.39
N VAL A 344 -24.94 -45.65 46.98
CA VAL A 344 -25.91 -44.56 47.17
C VAL A 344 -26.41 -44.46 48.63
N ARG A 345 -26.14 -45.47 49.49
CA ARG A 345 -26.46 -45.44 50.92
C ARG A 345 -25.39 -44.79 51.81
N GLN A 346 -24.20 -44.46 51.28
CA GLN A 346 -23.10 -43.89 52.06
C GLN A 346 -22.88 -42.38 51.87
N ILE A 347 -23.71 -41.70 51.08
CA ILE A 347 -23.70 -40.23 50.97
C ILE A 347 -25.08 -39.70 51.38
N SER A 348 -25.38 -39.83 52.67
CA SER A 348 -26.50 -39.17 53.34
C SER A 348 -26.22 -39.21 54.84
N TYR A 349 -25.35 -38.32 55.31
CA TYR A 349 -25.41 -37.62 56.60
C TYR A 349 -24.56 -36.36 56.51
#